data_AF-A0A7J3YT31-F1
#
_entry.id   AF-A0A7J3YT31-F1
#
_cell.length_a   1.000
_cell.length_b   1.000
_cell.length_c   1.000
_cell.angle_alpha   90.00
_cell.angle_beta   90.00
_cell.angle_gamma   90.00
#
_symmetry.space_group_name_H-M   'P 1'
#
loop_
_entity.id
_entity.type
_entity.pdbx_description
1 polymer ?
#
loop_
_entity_poly.entity_id
_entity_poly.type
_entity_poly.pdbx_seq_one_letter_code
_entity_poly.pdbx_strand_id
1 'polypeptide(L)'
;MKGWWGRILRVNLSNGTTKVQEYSPEVALNFIGGRGLAIKILWDEVRGVDPLSPENKLIFACGPFNGLPTPSGGKMVVASKSPLTGGYGDGNLGTMASVHLRKAGYDALVVEGAARRPVYIYIENDNVSVLSAEGLWGKTTFEAEKTLKEIHGKDV
;
A
#
# COMPACT_ATOMS: atom_id res chain seq x y z
N MET A 1 8.54 -12.41 15.36
CA MET A 1 8.70 -12.78 13.93
C MET A 1 9.99 -12.14 13.42
N LYS A 2 10.81 -12.80 12.60
CA LYS A 2 12.02 -12.19 12.00
C LYS A 2 11.80 -12.00 10.51
N GLY A 3 12.17 -10.85 9.95
CA GLY A 3 11.92 -10.50 8.55
C GLY A 3 10.56 -9.83 8.33
N TRP A 4 9.54 -10.15 9.11
CA TRP A 4 8.23 -9.46 9.07
C TRP A 4 8.05 -8.55 10.27
N TRP A 5 7.32 -7.45 10.09
CA TRP A 5 6.82 -6.66 11.21
C TRP A 5 5.59 -7.30 11.85
N GLY A 6 4.81 -8.06 11.07
CA GLY A 6 3.49 -8.54 11.48
C GLY A 6 2.43 -7.43 11.47
N ARG A 7 2.66 -6.33 10.75
CA ARG A 7 1.84 -5.10 10.78
C ARG A 7 1.41 -4.69 9.37
N ILE A 8 0.12 -4.43 9.20
CA ILE A 8 -0.48 -3.89 7.98
C ILE A 8 -1.08 -2.53 8.32
N LEU A 9 -0.67 -1.49 7.60
CA LEU A 9 -1.30 -0.17 7.69
C LEU A 9 -2.61 -0.20 6.89
N ARG A 10 -3.72 0.16 7.52
CA ARG A 10 -5.03 0.28 6.88
C ARG A 10 -5.42 1.76 6.84
N VAL A 11 -5.80 2.25 5.67
CA VAL A 11 -6.27 3.62 5.47
C VAL A 11 -7.65 3.59 4.83
N ASN A 12 -8.66 4.13 5.52
CA ASN A 12 -10.02 4.26 5.00
C ASN A 12 -10.24 5.70 4.53
N LEU A 13 -10.36 5.88 3.21
CA LEU A 13 -10.50 7.19 2.59
C LEU A 13 -11.91 7.79 2.75
N SER A 14 -12.94 6.98 3.01
CA SER A 14 -14.32 7.46 3.18
C SER A 14 -14.49 8.27 4.46
N ASN A 15 -13.75 7.92 5.52
CA ASN A 15 -13.79 8.60 6.82
C ASN A 15 -12.44 9.17 7.27
N GLY A 16 -11.38 9.00 6.48
CA GLY A 16 -10.04 9.51 6.77
C GLY A 16 -9.31 8.79 7.91
N THR A 17 -9.80 7.63 8.36
CA THR A 17 -9.20 6.92 9.50
C THR A 17 -8.02 6.06 9.08
N THR A 18 -7.05 5.93 9.98
CA THR A 18 -5.89 5.05 9.84
C THR A 18 -5.86 4.08 11.02
N LYS A 19 -5.45 2.84 10.77
CA LYS A 19 -5.24 1.85 11.83
C LYS A 19 -4.13 0.89 11.45
N VAL A 20 -3.46 0.35 12.45
CA VAL A 20 -2.50 -0.74 12.27
C VAL A 20 -3.23 -2.05 12.59
N GLN A 21 -3.23 -2.97 11.63
CA GLN A 21 -3.73 -4.32 11.80
C GLN A 21 -2.54 -5.26 11.99
N GLU A 22 -2.52 -5.99 13.10
CA GLU A 22 -1.55 -7.06 13.31
C GLU A 22 -2.01 -8.36 12.64
N TYR A 23 -1.06 -9.19 12.21
CA TYR A 23 -1.34 -10.53 11.68
C TYR A 23 -0.39 -11.58 12.24
N SER A 24 -0.87 -12.83 12.28
CA SER A 24 -0.16 -13.91 12.97
C SER A 24 1.12 -14.35 12.24
N PRO A 25 2.10 -14.91 12.97
CA PRO A 25 3.26 -15.55 12.34
C PRO A 25 2.91 -16.66 11.34
N GLU A 26 1.80 -17.36 11.56
CA GLU A 26 1.32 -18.39 10.66
C GLU A 26 0.93 -17.81 9.29
N VAL A 27 0.21 -16.69 9.27
CA VAL A 27 -0.11 -15.99 8.01
C VAL A 27 1.18 -15.54 7.31
N ALA A 28 2.16 -15.03 8.06
CA ALA A 28 3.45 -14.65 7.48
C ALA A 28 4.18 -15.82 6.82
N LEU A 29 4.22 -16.97 7.49
CA LEU A 29 4.91 -18.17 6.98
C LEU A 29 4.18 -18.79 5.79
N ASN A 30 2.84 -18.86 5.84
CA ASN A 30 2.04 -19.49 4.78
C ASN A 30 1.96 -18.63 3.52
N PHE A 31 2.00 -17.29 3.65
CA PHE A 31 1.82 -16.39 2.51
C PHE A 31 3.08 -15.61 2.12
N ILE A 32 4.13 -15.66 2.94
CA ILE A 32 5.45 -15.03 2.76
C ILE A 32 5.41 -13.50 2.69
N GLY A 33 4.49 -12.86 2.00
CA GLY A 33 4.45 -11.41 1.76
C GLY A 33 4.08 -11.08 0.31
N GLY A 34 4.17 -9.81 -0.07
CA GLY A 34 3.93 -9.35 -1.43
C GLY A 34 2.61 -9.88 -1.99
N ARG A 35 2.67 -10.58 -3.14
CA ARG A 35 1.52 -11.21 -3.80
C ARG A 35 0.75 -12.16 -2.87
N GLY A 36 1.43 -12.99 -2.08
CA GLY A 36 0.79 -13.97 -1.21
C GLY A 36 -0.03 -13.32 -0.10
N LEU A 37 0.53 -12.28 0.54
CA LEU A 37 -0.21 -11.52 1.55
C LEU A 37 -1.38 -10.75 0.93
N ALA A 38 -1.18 -10.15 -0.25
CA ALA A 38 -2.22 -9.42 -0.95
C ALA A 38 -3.41 -10.30 -1.36
N ILE A 39 -3.16 -11.48 -1.97
CA ILE A 39 -4.25 -12.39 -2.34
C ILE A 39 -5.00 -12.91 -1.11
N LYS A 40 -4.32 -13.16 0.01
CA LYS A 40 -4.98 -13.57 1.26
C LYS A 40 -5.99 -12.52 1.73
N ILE A 41 -5.58 -11.25 1.75
CA ILE A 41 -6.46 -10.12 2.12
C ILE A 41 -7.64 -10.02 1.15
N LEU A 42 -7.39 -10.05 -0.17
CA LEU A 42 -8.47 -9.93 -1.16
C LEU A 42 -9.46 -11.10 -1.11
N TRP A 43 -8.95 -12.32 -0.86
CA TRP A 43 -9.76 -13.52 -0.73
C TRP A 43 -10.71 -13.46 0.47
N ASP A 44 -10.25 -12.88 1.58
CA ASP A 44 -11.05 -12.73 2.80
C ASP A 44 -12.05 -11.57 2.69
N GLU A 45 -11.67 -10.47 2.04
CA GLU A 45 -12.37 -9.19 2.20
C GLU A 45 -13.12 -8.67 0.97
N VAL A 46 -12.84 -9.17 -0.25
CA VAL A 46 -13.28 -8.52 -1.52
C VAL A 46 -14.13 -9.44 -2.41
N ARG A 47 -14.73 -10.48 -1.84
CA ARG A 47 -15.59 -11.39 -2.61
C ARG A 47 -16.89 -10.69 -3.03
N GLY A 48 -17.25 -10.81 -4.31
CA GLY A 48 -18.52 -10.28 -4.84
C GLY A 48 -18.58 -8.76 -4.99
N VAL A 49 -17.51 -8.03 -4.66
CA VAL A 49 -17.44 -6.57 -4.72
C VAL A 49 -17.28 -6.07 -6.17
N ASP A 50 -17.91 -4.96 -6.54
CA ASP A 50 -17.63 -4.28 -7.81
C ASP A 50 -16.20 -3.70 -7.79
N PRO A 51 -15.32 -4.02 -8.76
CA PRO A 51 -13.93 -3.57 -8.75
C PRO A 51 -13.73 -2.03 -8.75
N LEU A 52 -14.74 -1.24 -9.14
CA LEU A 52 -14.65 0.23 -9.09
C LEU A 52 -15.41 0.85 -7.91
N SER A 53 -15.98 0.04 -7.02
CA SER A 53 -16.70 0.53 -5.86
C SER A 53 -15.76 0.78 -4.65
N PRO A 54 -16.16 1.62 -3.68
CA PRO A 54 -15.38 1.91 -2.47
C PRO A 54 -15.09 0.69 -1.59
N GLU A 55 -15.81 -0.41 -1.79
CA GLU A 55 -15.62 -1.67 -1.05
C GLU A 55 -14.39 -2.45 -1.54
N ASN A 56 -13.89 -2.18 -2.76
CA ASN A 56 -12.66 -2.79 -3.24
C ASN A 56 -11.45 -2.31 -2.41
N LYS A 57 -10.37 -3.07 -2.43
CA LYS A 57 -9.14 -2.77 -1.69
C LYS A 57 -7.99 -2.60 -2.67
N LEU A 58 -7.23 -1.52 -2.50
CA LEU A 58 -5.96 -1.34 -3.19
C LEU A 58 -4.83 -1.62 -2.21
N ILE A 59 -4.02 -2.64 -2.51
CA ILE A 59 -3.03 -3.18 -1.58
C ILE A 59 -1.63 -2.96 -2.14
N PHE A 60 -0.78 -2.30 -1.36
CA PHE A 60 0.64 -2.14 -1.60
C PHE A 60 1.38 -3.06 -0.63
N ALA A 61 1.86 -4.21 -1.12
CA ALA A 61 2.43 -5.26 -0.27
C ALA A 61 3.93 -5.45 -0.53
N CYS A 62 4.68 -5.52 0.56
CA CYS A 62 6.07 -5.90 0.60
C CYS A 62 6.22 -7.34 1.12
N GLY A 63 7.38 -7.94 0.85
CA GLY A 63 7.85 -9.18 1.45
C GLY A 63 8.99 -8.94 2.44
N PRO A 64 9.48 -10.02 3.08
CA PRO A 64 10.45 -9.93 4.17
C PRO A 64 11.82 -9.39 3.73
N PHE A 65 12.13 -9.40 2.44
CA PHE A 65 13.40 -8.91 1.89
C PHE A 65 13.41 -7.38 1.71
N ASN A 66 12.23 -6.78 1.58
CA ASN A 66 12.13 -5.34 1.32
C ASN A 66 12.61 -4.55 2.54
N GLY A 67 13.35 -3.47 2.27
CA GLY A 67 13.97 -2.61 3.29
C GLY A 67 15.33 -3.10 3.80
N LEU A 68 15.77 -4.30 3.41
CA LEU A 68 17.07 -4.88 3.76
C LEU A 68 18.09 -4.73 2.61
N PRO A 69 19.41 -4.74 2.90
CA PRO A 69 20.46 -4.69 1.88
C PRO A 69 20.58 -6.02 1.12
N THR A 70 19.53 -6.37 0.38
CA THR A 70 19.46 -7.59 -0.45
C THR A 70 19.57 -7.24 -1.93
N PRO A 71 20.21 -8.10 -2.75
CA PRO A 71 20.32 -7.85 -4.19
C PRO A 71 18.95 -7.66 -4.84
N SER A 72 18.72 -6.49 -5.41
CA SER A 72 17.45 -6.12 -6.07
C SER A 72 16.18 -6.22 -5.20
N GLY A 73 16.31 -6.08 -3.87
CA GLY A 73 15.20 -6.21 -2.91
C GLY A 73 14.24 -5.02 -2.79
N GLY A 74 14.23 -4.09 -3.76
CA GLY A 74 13.42 -2.86 -3.73
C GLY A 74 12.07 -2.95 -4.44
N LYS A 75 11.48 -4.14 -4.55
CA LYS A 75 10.22 -4.36 -5.29
C LYS A 75 8.98 -4.25 -4.41
N MET A 76 7.89 -3.75 -4.95
CA MET A 76 6.57 -3.72 -4.31
C MET A 76 5.54 -4.39 -5.21
N VAL A 77 4.61 -5.13 -4.62
CA VAL A 77 3.41 -5.62 -5.31
C VAL A 77 2.28 -4.64 -5.07
N VAL A 78 1.55 -4.30 -6.13
CA VAL A 78 0.28 -3.56 -6.03
C VAL A 78 -0.83 -4.46 -6.54
N ALA A 79 -1.85 -4.73 -5.73
CA ALA A 79 -2.90 -5.69 -6.03
C ALA A 79 -4.30 -5.17 -5.67
N SER A 80 -5.30 -5.65 -6.40
CA SER A 80 -6.71 -5.34 -6.17
C SER A 80 -7.61 -6.36 -6.89
N LYS A 81 -8.93 -6.26 -6.72
CA LYS A 81 -9.85 -6.84 -7.70
C LYS A 81 -9.77 -6.03 -8.99
N SER A 82 -9.46 -6.68 -10.10
CA SER A 82 -9.21 -6.03 -11.38
C SER A 82 -10.51 -5.51 -12.01
N PRO A 83 -10.62 -4.23 -12.38
CA PRO A 83 -11.75 -3.72 -13.16
C PRO A 83 -11.73 -4.18 -14.61
N LEU A 84 -10.55 -4.58 -15.13
CA LEU A 84 -10.42 -5.06 -16.51
C LEU A 84 -10.85 -6.51 -16.66
N THR A 85 -10.49 -7.36 -15.69
CA THR A 85 -10.68 -8.83 -15.81
C THR A 85 -11.73 -9.39 -14.84
N GLY A 86 -12.17 -8.61 -13.85
CA GLY A 86 -13.16 -9.02 -12.86
C GLY A 86 -12.64 -9.98 -11.78
N GLY A 87 -11.41 -10.45 -11.89
CA GLY A 87 -10.77 -11.37 -10.94
C GLY A 87 -9.68 -10.72 -10.09
N TYR A 88 -8.74 -11.52 -9.59
CA TYR A 88 -7.50 -11.03 -8.98
C TYR A 88 -6.65 -10.31 -10.03
N GLY A 89 -6.14 -9.12 -9.70
CA GLY A 89 -5.13 -8.42 -10.49
C GLY A 89 -4.03 -7.89 -9.59
N ASP A 90 -2.78 -8.03 -10.04
CA ASP A 90 -1.65 -7.35 -9.44
C ASP A 90 -0.60 -6.93 -10.48
N GLY A 91 0.35 -6.14 -10.01
CA GLY A 91 1.56 -5.74 -10.74
C GLY A 91 2.74 -5.60 -9.80
N ASN A 92 3.93 -5.47 -10.36
CA ASN A 92 5.17 -5.31 -9.61
C ASN A 92 5.96 -4.09 -10.12
N LEU A 93 6.51 -3.30 -9.21
CA LEU A 93 7.38 -2.18 -9.54
C LEU A 93 8.59 -2.12 -8.60
N GLY A 94 9.71 -1.57 -9.09
CA GLY A 94 10.83 -1.18 -8.23
C GLY A 94 10.65 0.26 -7.78
N THR A 95 10.70 0.52 -6.48
CA THR A 95 10.46 1.86 -5.92
C THR A 95 11.03 2.00 -4.52
N MET A 96 11.50 3.21 -4.18
CA MET A 96 11.90 3.54 -2.81
C MET A 96 10.74 3.45 -1.82
N ALA A 97 9.49 3.60 -2.26
CA ALA A 97 8.31 3.40 -1.42
C ALA A 97 8.29 2.00 -0.78
N SER A 98 8.85 0.98 -1.43
CA SER A 98 9.00 -0.37 -0.86
C SER A 98 9.91 -0.38 0.36
N VAL A 99 11.03 0.32 0.22
CA VAL A 99 12.05 0.45 1.27
C VAL A 99 11.51 1.29 2.42
N HIS A 100 10.91 2.44 2.13
CA HIS A 100 10.38 3.35 3.15
C HIS A 100 9.19 2.76 3.90
N LEU A 101 8.24 2.11 3.22
CA LEU A 101 7.10 1.45 3.90
C LEU A 101 7.57 0.41 4.93
N ARG A 102 8.59 -0.37 4.55
CA ARG A 102 9.18 -1.40 5.41
C ARG A 102 10.01 -0.81 6.55
N LYS A 103 10.76 0.26 6.29
CA LYS A 103 11.48 0.98 7.35
C LYS A 103 10.53 1.69 8.32
N ALA A 104 9.38 2.14 7.84
CA ALA A 104 8.32 2.74 8.66
C ALA A 104 7.57 1.72 9.53
N GLY A 105 7.87 0.42 9.41
CA GLY A 105 7.33 -0.61 10.31
C GLY A 105 6.13 -1.39 9.75
N TYR A 106 5.87 -1.32 8.44
CA TYR A 106 4.71 -1.96 7.82
C TYR A 106 5.10 -2.96 6.74
N ASP A 107 4.39 -4.09 6.71
CA ASP A 107 4.55 -5.13 5.68
C ASP A 107 3.66 -4.86 4.46
N ALA A 108 2.55 -4.16 4.67
CA ALA A 108 1.66 -3.71 3.60
C ALA A 108 0.90 -2.45 4.00
N LEU A 109 0.44 -1.72 2.99
CA LEU A 109 -0.59 -0.69 3.08
C LEU A 109 -1.83 -1.20 2.34
N VAL A 110 -3.00 -1.19 3.00
CA VAL A 110 -4.30 -1.44 2.39
C VAL A 110 -5.11 -0.15 2.42
N VAL A 111 -5.52 0.29 1.24
CA VAL A 111 -6.40 1.44 1.05
C VAL A 111 -7.81 0.93 0.77
N GLU A 112 -8.78 1.48 1.48
CA GLU A 112 -10.19 1.16 1.36
C GLU A 112 -11.08 2.41 1.35
N GLY A 113 -12.31 2.29 0.87
CA GLY A 113 -13.21 3.42 0.76
C GLY A 113 -12.83 4.36 -0.39
N ALA A 114 -13.46 5.54 -0.41
CA ALA A 114 -13.22 6.55 -1.43
C ALA A 114 -13.28 7.95 -0.81
N ALA A 115 -12.26 8.77 -1.07
CA ALA A 115 -12.25 10.16 -0.63
C ALA A 115 -13.22 11.00 -1.47
N ARG A 116 -13.88 11.98 -0.86
CA ARG A 116 -14.79 12.91 -1.55
C ARG A 116 -14.07 13.87 -2.51
N ARG A 117 -12.76 14.04 -2.33
CA ARG A 117 -11.91 14.93 -3.12
C ARG A 117 -10.53 14.27 -3.29
N PRO A 118 -9.71 14.70 -4.26
CA PRO A 118 -8.35 14.18 -4.44
C PRO A 118 -7.51 14.32 -3.16
N VAL A 119 -6.87 13.22 -2.75
CA VAL A 119 -5.98 13.15 -1.58
C VAL A 119 -4.73 12.32 -1.89
N TYR A 120 -3.68 12.51 -1.09
CA TYR A 120 -2.53 11.61 -1.04
C TYR A 120 -2.29 11.13 0.40
N ILE A 121 -1.70 9.96 0.55
CA ILE A 121 -1.34 9.39 1.85
C ILE A 121 0.13 9.73 2.11
N TYR A 122 0.40 10.33 3.26
CA TYR A 122 1.75 10.60 3.76
C TYR A 122 2.06 9.65 4.92
N ILE A 123 3.21 8.99 4.87
CA ILE A 123 3.66 8.02 5.88
C ILE A 123 5.08 8.39 6.26
N GLU A 124 5.27 8.77 7.52
CA GLU A 124 6.58 8.95 8.14
C GLU A 124 6.60 8.17 9.46
N ASN A 125 7.13 6.94 9.42
CA ASN A 125 7.09 6.01 10.55
C ASN A 125 5.64 5.80 11.06
N ASP A 126 5.37 6.09 12.33
CA ASP A 126 4.03 6.01 12.92
C ASP A 126 3.14 7.24 12.62
N ASN A 127 3.68 8.31 12.02
CA ASN A 127 2.90 9.47 11.60
C ASN A 127 2.29 9.22 10.22
N VAL A 128 0.98 8.96 10.18
CA VAL A 128 0.23 8.70 8.95
C VAL A 128 -0.88 9.72 8.79
N SER A 129 -0.90 10.40 7.65
CA SER A 129 -1.88 11.46 7.34
C SER A 129 -2.48 11.29 5.94
N VAL A 130 -3.76 11.63 5.80
CA VAL A 130 -4.44 11.77 4.51
C VAL A 130 -4.55 13.26 4.21
N LEU A 131 -3.82 13.73 3.21
CA LEU A 131 -3.63 15.15 2.91
C LEU A 131 -4.29 15.52 1.57
N SER A 132 -4.69 16.77 1.41
CA SER A 132 -5.32 17.25 0.16
C SER A 132 -4.35 17.13 -1.03
N ALA A 133 -4.86 16.61 -2.15
CA ALA A 133 -4.16 16.53 -3.42
C ALA A 133 -4.89 17.29 -4.54
N GLU A 134 -5.81 18.22 -4.20
CA GLU A 134 -6.56 19.00 -5.20
C GLU A 134 -5.62 19.70 -6.20
N GLY A 135 -4.51 20.27 -5.72
CA GLY A 135 -3.49 20.91 -6.57
C GLY A 135 -2.55 19.95 -7.31
N LEU A 136 -2.64 18.65 -7.06
CA LEU A 136 -1.90 17.60 -7.79
C LEU A 136 -2.78 16.91 -8.84
N TRP A 137 -4.10 16.97 -8.69
CA TRP A 137 -5.03 16.29 -9.57
C TRP A 137 -4.96 16.84 -10.99
N GLY A 138 -4.84 15.95 -11.98
CA GLY A 138 -4.66 16.31 -13.39
C GLY A 138 -3.20 16.55 -13.83
N LYS A 139 -2.23 16.55 -12.90
CA LYS A 139 -0.80 16.56 -13.25
C LYS A 139 -0.33 15.19 -13.74
N THR A 140 0.79 15.18 -14.46
CA THR A 140 1.50 13.93 -14.80
C THR A 140 2.16 13.30 -13.56
N THR A 141 2.53 12.02 -13.64
CA THR A 141 3.22 11.32 -12.55
C THR A 141 4.54 11.98 -12.16
N PHE A 142 5.34 12.43 -13.14
CA PHE A 142 6.62 13.09 -12.89
C PHE A 142 6.46 14.45 -12.20
N GLU A 143 5.46 15.23 -12.59
CA GLU A 143 5.17 16.52 -11.96
C GLU A 143 4.64 16.34 -10.53
N ALA A 144 3.77 15.35 -10.32
CA ALA A 144 3.22 15.05 -8.99
C ALA A 144 4.34 14.61 -8.03
N GLU A 145 5.19 13.66 -8.44
CA GLU A 145 6.32 13.20 -7.64
C GLU A 145 7.31 14.34 -7.34
N LYS A 146 7.66 15.14 -8.35
CA LYS A 146 8.52 16.31 -8.17
C LYS A 146 7.93 17.30 -7.15
N THR A 147 6.65 17.63 -7.30
CA THR A 147 5.96 18.56 -6.38
C THR A 147 5.99 18.03 -4.95
N LEU A 148 5.73 16.74 -4.75
CA LEU A 148 5.75 16.13 -3.41
C LEU A 148 7.15 16.13 -2.80
N LYS A 149 8.20 15.88 -3.59
CA LYS A 149 9.60 15.95 -3.14
C LYS A 149 10.07 17.37 -2.82
N GLU A 150 9.52 18.38 -3.47
CA GLU A 150 9.78 19.79 -3.13
C GLU A 150 9.15 20.16 -1.77
N ILE A 151 8.01 19.56 -1.42
CA ILE A 151 7.31 19.80 -0.15
C ILE A 151 7.96 19.02 1.01
N HIS A 152 8.23 17.73 0.80
CA HIS A 152 8.60 16.80 1.89
C HIS A 152 10.08 16.42 1.92
N GLY A 153 10.88 16.87 0.95
CA GLY A 153 12.28 16.51 0.80
C GLY A 153 12.53 15.39 -0.21
N LYS A 154 13.80 15.13 -0.56
CA LYS A 154 14.17 14.17 -1.61
C LYS A 154 14.20 12.71 -1.15
N ASP A 155 14.29 12.49 0.15
CA ASP A 155 14.42 11.16 0.77
C ASP A 155 13.06 10.56 1.19
N VAL A 156 11.99 10.96 0.48
CA VAL A 156 10.64 10.40 0.58
C VAL A 156 10.36 9.36 -0.50
#